data_AF-A0A4Q0VF61-F1
#
_entry.id   AF-A0A4Q0VF61-F1
#
_cell.length_a   1.000
_cell.length_b   1.000
_cell.length_c   1.000
_cell.angle_alpha   90.00
_cell.angle_beta   90.00
_cell.angle_gamma   90.00
#
_symmetry.space_group_name_H-M   'P 1'
#
loop_
_entity.id
_entity.type
_entity.pdbx_description
1 polymer ?
#
loop_
_entity_poly.entity_id
_entity_poly.type
_entity_poly.pdbx_seq_one_letter_code
_entity_poly.pdbx_strand_id
1 'polypeptide(L)'
;MDKSIWVRSLVNKQFSPEEFFKHVVSTIGKEFKLETYVSIHTEAYKFFMEEFEIIISKKQVKRFQESGLYLLDKYILDELEDQGLEFNINRSKYIRCCYGIFDDDYTKDKITTRFNQIFNIPVKEGSLFYPCCGLDTYEPLALFMNSINEFHFAHGESIILPTLECEVKKGTMIRNKSYNKKKNELSIDTIPFAIQMENKKNYEILKELEEEYLDSFAFIKIEDISTKEIWKTKFSKNPKIEIYSHKFEGFISLYAIENIAVFYYRTYQIGEDTLDMSPFNWLSPIAFNAILDKLVDGAILILDGEDPEIGYEVPWSGLWREKYYKDFIYREKRFSYIGEFGERYDKMKVWKVDFIKNKA
;
A
#
# COMPACT_ATOMS: atom_id res chain seq x y z
N MET A 1 -9.59 -10.47 4.06
CA MET A 1 -10.15 -9.23 4.67
C MET A 1 -11.06 -9.54 5.87
N ASP A 2 -10.73 -9.05 7.07
CA ASP A 2 -11.48 -9.38 8.29
C ASP A 2 -12.73 -8.51 8.47
N LYS A 3 -13.89 -9.16 8.44
CA LYS A 3 -15.22 -8.54 8.51
C LYS A 3 -15.51 -7.92 9.89
N SER A 4 -14.69 -8.20 10.91
CA SER A 4 -14.87 -7.70 12.29
C SER A 4 -14.81 -6.18 12.42
N ILE A 5 -13.89 -5.51 11.71
CA ILE A 5 -13.66 -4.04 11.80
C ILE A 5 -14.83 -3.25 11.17
N TRP A 6 -15.34 -3.72 10.04
CA TRP A 6 -16.50 -3.11 9.37
C TRP A 6 -17.78 -3.29 10.17
N VAL A 7 -17.99 -4.47 10.77
CA VAL A 7 -19.12 -4.73 11.67
C VAL A 7 -19.05 -3.83 12.91
N ARG A 8 -17.85 -3.60 13.48
CA ARG A 8 -17.69 -2.76 14.66
C ARG A 8 -18.01 -1.28 14.41
N SER A 9 -17.56 -0.74 13.28
CA SER A 9 -17.86 0.64 12.87
C SER A 9 -19.36 0.87 12.65
N LEU A 10 -20.06 -0.13 12.10
CA LEU A 10 -21.51 -0.10 11.93
C LEU A 10 -22.26 -0.20 13.26
N VAL A 11 -21.85 -1.12 14.14
CA VAL A 11 -22.42 -1.30 15.49
C VAL A 11 -22.27 -0.03 16.34
N ASN A 12 -21.09 0.60 16.33
CA ASN A 12 -20.84 1.81 17.12
C ASN A 12 -21.79 2.96 16.76
N LYS A 13 -22.12 3.10 15.46
CA LYS A 13 -22.93 4.22 14.93
C LYS A 13 -24.44 4.01 15.07
N GLN A 14 -24.91 2.77 15.14
CA GLN A 14 -26.34 2.44 15.13
C GLN A 14 -26.90 2.09 16.51
N PHE A 15 -26.07 1.63 17.44
CA PHE A 15 -26.54 1.19 18.75
C PHE A 15 -26.64 2.35 19.74
N SER A 16 -27.68 2.34 20.58
CA SER A 16 -27.70 3.18 21.78
C SER A 16 -26.57 2.78 22.74
N PRO A 17 -26.15 3.65 23.68
CA PRO A 17 -25.12 3.32 24.66
C PRO A 17 -25.35 2.04 25.45
N GLU A 18 -26.62 1.71 25.73
CA GLU A 18 -26.98 0.47 26.39
C GLU A 18 -26.74 -0.76 25.50
N GLU A 19 -27.21 -0.70 24.25
CA GLU A 19 -27.05 -1.79 23.28
C GLU A 19 -25.57 -2.02 22.94
N PHE A 20 -24.81 -0.92 22.82
CA PHE A 20 -23.37 -0.98 22.61
C PHE A 20 -22.67 -1.66 23.78
N PHE A 21 -22.98 -1.27 25.03
CA PHE A 21 -22.43 -1.91 26.22
C PHE A 21 -22.72 -3.41 26.27
N LYS A 22 -23.98 -3.81 26.07
CA LYS A 22 -24.38 -5.23 26.03
C LYS A 22 -23.63 -6.00 24.94
N HIS A 23 -23.46 -5.38 23.78
CA HIS A 23 -22.72 -5.99 22.68
C HIS A 23 -21.24 -6.18 23.03
N VAL A 24 -20.59 -5.19 23.65
CA VAL A 24 -19.19 -5.27 24.08
C VAL A 24 -19.00 -6.40 25.08
N VAL A 25 -19.75 -6.41 26.18
CA VAL A 25 -19.58 -7.40 27.25
C VAL A 25 -19.91 -8.82 26.77
N SER A 26 -20.92 -8.98 25.91
CA SER A 26 -21.21 -10.27 25.29
C SER A 26 -20.08 -10.73 24.36
N THR A 27 -19.42 -9.79 23.67
CA THR A 27 -18.27 -10.11 22.81
C THR A 27 -17.07 -10.55 23.64
N ILE A 28 -16.78 -9.86 24.75
CA ILE A 28 -15.73 -10.25 25.71
C ILE A 28 -16.03 -11.62 26.31
N GLY A 29 -17.25 -11.86 26.77
CA GLY A 29 -17.68 -13.17 27.26
C GLY A 29 -17.39 -14.30 26.27
N LYS A 30 -17.76 -14.10 25.00
CA LYS A 30 -17.49 -15.08 23.94
C LYS A 30 -16.00 -15.26 23.67
N GLU A 31 -15.21 -14.18 23.71
CA GLU A 31 -13.75 -14.21 23.53
C GLU A 31 -13.07 -15.08 24.59
N PHE A 32 -13.54 -15.01 25.83
CA PHE A 32 -13.03 -15.85 26.92
C PHE A 32 -13.78 -17.18 27.09
N LYS A 33 -14.91 -17.35 26.39
CA LYS A 33 -15.86 -18.46 26.52
C LYS A 33 -16.43 -18.60 27.93
N LEU A 34 -16.66 -17.47 28.57
CA LEU A 34 -17.22 -17.37 29.91
C LEU A 34 -18.65 -16.83 29.84
N GLU A 35 -19.49 -17.25 30.79
CA GLU A 35 -20.84 -16.72 30.86
C GLU A 35 -20.82 -15.29 31.38
N THR A 36 -21.67 -14.45 30.78
CA THR A 36 -21.73 -13.03 31.10
C THR A 36 -23.14 -12.61 31.43
N TYR A 37 -23.28 -11.80 32.48
CA TYR A 37 -24.55 -11.22 32.89
C TYR A 37 -24.46 -9.70 32.98
N VAL A 38 -25.55 -9.02 32.61
CA VAL A 38 -25.65 -7.55 32.67
C VAL A 38 -26.87 -7.15 33.45
N SER A 39 -26.69 -6.30 34.46
CA SER A 39 -27.80 -5.61 35.13
C SER A 39 -27.78 -4.11 34.81
N ILE A 40 -28.95 -3.55 34.56
CA ILE A 40 -29.12 -2.15 34.18
C ILE A 40 -29.85 -1.44 35.31
N HIS A 41 -29.19 -0.45 35.89
CA HIS A 41 -29.76 0.42 36.90
C HIS A 41 -30.00 1.81 36.31
N THR A 42 -30.61 2.72 37.08
CA THR A 42 -30.97 4.06 36.58
C THR A 42 -29.75 4.79 36.03
N GLU A 43 -28.63 4.80 36.78
CA GLU A 43 -27.43 5.60 36.47
C GLU A 43 -26.20 4.79 36.05
N ALA A 44 -26.23 3.46 36.18
CA ALA A 44 -25.07 2.60 35.92
C ALA A 44 -25.45 1.27 35.28
N TYR A 45 -24.49 0.68 34.58
CA TYR A 45 -24.50 -0.71 34.17
C TYR A 45 -23.58 -1.52 35.07
N LYS A 46 -23.98 -2.75 35.34
CA LYS A 46 -23.10 -3.74 35.93
C LYS A 46 -22.91 -4.89 34.98
N PHE A 47 -21.68 -5.36 34.90
CA PHE A 47 -21.25 -6.50 34.10
C PHE A 47 -20.59 -7.51 35.02
N PHE A 48 -21.03 -8.76 34.89
CA PHE A 48 -20.47 -9.90 35.61
C PHE A 48 -19.97 -10.93 34.61
N MET A 49 -18.78 -11.48 34.88
CA MET A 49 -18.21 -12.59 34.14
C MET A 49 -17.51 -13.51 35.13
N GLU A 50 -18.10 -14.67 35.40
CA GLU A 50 -17.70 -15.56 36.50
C GLU A 50 -17.58 -14.80 37.84
N GLU A 51 -16.41 -14.79 38.48
CA GLU A 51 -16.12 -14.09 39.72
C GLU A 51 -15.89 -12.56 39.58
N PHE A 52 -15.74 -12.04 38.36
CA PHE A 52 -15.41 -10.64 38.12
C PHE A 52 -16.66 -9.76 38.04
N GLU A 53 -16.65 -8.61 38.74
CA GLU A 53 -17.70 -7.58 38.66
C GLU A 53 -17.11 -6.25 38.20
N ILE A 54 -17.74 -5.65 37.19
CA ILE A 54 -17.44 -4.30 36.73
C ILE A 54 -18.70 -3.43 36.82
N ILE A 55 -18.57 -2.29 37.49
CA ILE A 55 -19.63 -1.29 37.60
C ILE A 55 -19.19 -0.03 36.85
N ILE A 56 -19.98 0.40 35.87
CA ILE A 56 -19.66 1.57 35.05
C ILE A 56 -20.88 2.47 34.88
N SER A 57 -20.70 3.78 35.04
CA SER A 57 -21.80 4.74 34.88
C SER A 57 -22.28 4.79 33.42
N LYS A 58 -23.58 5.00 33.20
CA LYS A 58 -24.14 5.13 31.83
C LYS A 58 -23.50 6.26 31.04
N LYS A 59 -23.18 7.36 31.74
CA LYS A 59 -22.51 8.52 31.16
C LYS A 59 -21.12 8.16 30.64
N GLN A 60 -20.37 7.30 31.34
CA GLN A 60 -19.03 6.89 30.94
C GLN A 60 -19.04 5.91 29.77
N VAL A 61 -19.99 4.96 29.75
CA VAL A 61 -20.20 4.09 28.57
C VAL A 61 -20.50 4.90 27.32
N LYS A 62 -21.44 5.85 27.40
CA LYS A 62 -21.76 6.74 26.28
C LYS A 62 -20.51 7.47 25.79
N ARG A 63 -19.70 7.99 26.72
CA ARG A 63 -18.45 8.67 26.38
C ARG A 63 -17.46 7.75 25.66
N PHE A 64 -17.28 6.50 26.09
CA PHE A 64 -16.37 5.57 25.43
C PHE A 64 -16.84 5.17 24.04
N GLN A 65 -18.13 4.91 23.87
CA GLN A 65 -18.74 4.62 22.56
C GLN A 65 -18.50 5.75 21.55
N GLU A 66 -18.72 7.00 21.97
CA GLU A 66 -18.53 8.18 21.12
C GLU A 66 -17.05 8.44 20.79
N SER A 67 -16.12 7.96 21.63
CA SER A 67 -14.70 8.32 21.54
C SER A 67 -13.83 7.31 20.78
N GLY A 68 -14.28 6.07 20.53
CA GLY A 68 -13.49 5.11 19.74
C GLY A 68 -14.06 3.69 19.72
N LEU A 69 -13.82 2.98 18.61
CA LEU A 69 -14.51 1.73 18.27
C LEU A 69 -14.30 0.56 19.26
N TYR A 70 -13.18 0.54 19.99
CA TYR A 70 -12.85 -0.52 20.95
C TYR A 70 -12.45 0.01 22.34
N LEU A 71 -12.69 1.29 22.64
CA LEU A 71 -12.23 1.90 23.90
C LEU A 71 -12.94 1.36 25.14
N LEU A 72 -14.24 1.08 25.02
CA LEU A 72 -15.00 0.46 26.10
C LEU A 72 -14.53 -0.98 26.34
N ASP A 73 -14.22 -1.70 25.27
CA ASP A 73 -13.72 -3.07 25.30
C ASP A 73 -12.37 -3.12 26.00
N LYS A 74 -11.44 -2.22 25.61
CA LYS A 74 -10.15 -2.07 26.27
C LYS A 74 -10.30 -1.77 27.76
N TYR A 75 -11.15 -0.79 28.12
CA TYR A 75 -11.37 -0.42 29.51
C TYR A 75 -11.86 -1.62 30.34
N ILE A 76 -12.82 -2.39 29.83
CA ILE A 76 -13.34 -3.57 30.52
C ILE A 76 -12.27 -4.65 30.64
N LEU A 77 -11.46 -4.87 29.59
CA LEU A 77 -10.36 -5.82 29.62
C LEU A 77 -9.26 -5.43 30.63
N ASP A 78 -8.90 -4.14 30.69
CA ASP A 78 -7.93 -3.62 31.67
C ASP A 78 -8.45 -3.85 33.11
N GLU A 79 -9.73 -3.54 33.39
CA GLU A 79 -10.33 -3.72 34.73
C GLU A 79 -10.45 -5.21 35.13
N LEU A 80 -10.72 -6.10 34.16
CA LEU A 80 -10.71 -7.54 34.41
C LEU A 80 -9.29 -8.04 34.72
N GLU A 81 -8.28 -7.56 33.99
CA GLU A 81 -6.87 -7.89 34.23
C GLU A 81 -6.42 -7.44 35.63
N ASP A 82 -6.80 -6.23 36.04
CA ASP A 82 -6.51 -5.69 37.37
C ASP A 82 -7.15 -6.51 38.50
N GLN A 83 -8.30 -7.15 38.23
CA GLN A 83 -8.95 -8.07 39.16
C GLN A 83 -8.35 -9.49 39.14
N GLY A 84 -7.40 -9.77 38.24
CA GLY A 84 -6.66 -11.03 38.18
C GLY A 84 -6.98 -11.92 36.97
N LEU A 85 -7.75 -11.44 35.98
CA LEU A 85 -7.95 -12.19 34.74
C LEU A 85 -6.67 -12.16 33.89
N GLU A 86 -5.93 -13.26 33.87
CA GLU A 86 -4.73 -13.36 33.03
C GLU A 86 -5.08 -13.63 31.56
N PHE A 87 -4.64 -12.75 30.66
CA PHE A 87 -4.70 -12.99 29.22
C PHE A 87 -3.58 -12.28 28.45
N ASN A 88 -3.37 -12.70 27.21
CA ASN A 88 -2.34 -12.11 26.33
C ASN A 88 -2.96 -11.06 25.40
N ILE A 89 -2.36 -9.88 25.25
CA ILE A 89 -2.87 -8.83 24.34
C ILE A 89 -2.88 -9.24 22.86
N ASN A 90 -2.13 -10.29 22.49
CA ASN A 90 -2.12 -10.91 21.16
C ASN A 90 -3.01 -12.16 21.07
N ARG A 91 -3.77 -12.48 22.12
CA ARG A 91 -4.60 -13.68 22.24
C ARG A 91 -5.53 -13.87 21.05
N SER A 92 -6.18 -12.80 20.63
CA SER A 92 -7.06 -12.81 19.49
C SER A 92 -7.00 -11.48 18.76
N LYS A 93 -7.47 -11.49 17.53
CA LYS A 93 -7.56 -10.26 16.74
C LYS A 93 -8.47 -9.23 17.38
N TYR A 94 -9.56 -9.66 18.01
CA TYR A 94 -10.42 -8.76 18.76
C TYR A 94 -9.68 -8.11 19.92
N ILE A 95 -8.93 -8.88 20.73
CA ILE A 95 -8.10 -8.32 21.81
C ILE A 95 -7.05 -7.35 21.25
N ARG A 96 -6.34 -7.70 20.18
CA ARG A 96 -5.38 -6.80 19.50
C ARG A 96 -6.02 -5.47 19.07
N CYS A 97 -7.22 -5.53 18.49
CA CYS A 97 -7.99 -4.35 18.11
C CYS A 97 -8.39 -3.49 19.34
N CYS A 98 -8.68 -4.12 20.49
CA CYS A 98 -8.96 -3.39 21.72
C CYS A 98 -7.76 -2.58 22.20
N TYR A 99 -6.55 -3.13 22.05
CA TYR A 99 -5.32 -2.48 22.49
C TYR A 99 -4.70 -1.53 21.47
N GLY A 100 -5.41 -1.19 20.39
CA GLY A 100 -4.86 -0.29 19.37
C GLY A 100 -3.75 -0.93 18.55
N ILE A 101 -3.56 -2.24 18.64
CA ILE A 101 -2.57 -3.00 17.89
C ILE A 101 -3.23 -3.39 16.58
N PHE A 102 -3.30 -2.40 15.72
CA PHE A 102 -3.62 -2.52 14.32
C PHE A 102 -2.31 -2.35 13.59
N ASP A 103 -1.98 -3.26 12.68
CA ASP A 103 -0.76 -3.07 11.92
C ASP A 103 -1.00 -1.86 10.97
N ASP A 104 -0.34 -0.74 11.32
CA ASP A 104 -0.40 0.72 10.98
C ASP A 104 -0.57 1.14 9.49
N ASP A 105 -0.94 2.36 9.05
CA ASP A 105 -1.56 3.63 9.55
C ASP A 105 -1.57 4.65 8.35
N TYR A 106 -2.54 5.57 8.17
CA TYR A 106 -2.53 6.63 7.11
C TYR A 106 -3.32 7.91 7.48
N THR A 107 -2.71 9.09 7.31
CA THR A 107 -3.40 10.40 7.23
C THR A 107 -2.98 11.19 6.00
N LYS A 108 -3.94 11.94 5.42
CA LYS A 108 -3.76 12.95 4.36
C LYS A 108 -3.45 14.33 4.93
N ASP A 109 -2.35 14.89 4.43
CA ASP A 109 -2.09 16.28 4.02
C ASP A 109 -0.74 16.79 4.51
N LYS A 110 0.04 17.25 3.53
CA LYS A 110 1.50 17.21 3.40
C LYS A 110 2.00 15.87 2.88
N ILE A 111 2.91 15.94 1.90
CA ILE A 111 3.80 14.85 1.49
C ILE A 111 4.75 14.57 2.66
N THR A 112 4.22 14.07 3.77
CA THR A 112 4.92 13.82 5.04
C THR A 112 4.57 12.49 5.67
N THR A 113 3.78 11.64 4.99
CA THR A 113 3.73 10.22 5.30
C THR A 113 4.54 9.50 4.22
N ARG A 114 5.84 9.36 4.51
CA ARG A 114 6.82 8.70 3.65
C ARG A 114 6.77 7.21 3.94
N PHE A 115 7.13 6.39 2.96
CA PHE A 115 7.26 4.95 3.17
C PHE A 115 8.08 4.60 4.43
N ASN A 116 9.22 5.29 4.62
CA ASN A 116 10.08 5.09 5.80
C ASN A 116 9.42 5.48 7.14
N GLN A 117 8.40 6.33 7.15
CA GLN A 117 7.68 6.70 8.37
C GLN A 117 6.60 5.68 8.72
N ILE A 118 5.97 5.06 7.72
CA ILE A 118 4.97 4.01 7.91
C ILE A 118 5.64 2.73 8.41
N PHE A 119 6.73 2.32 7.75
CA PHE A 119 7.33 1.00 7.97
C PHE A 119 8.65 1.03 8.72
N ASN A 120 9.23 2.21 8.98
CA ASN A 120 10.57 2.35 9.58
C ASN A 120 11.67 1.55 8.86
N ILE A 121 11.53 1.35 7.55
CA ILE A 121 12.51 0.66 6.69
C ILE A 121 13.20 1.69 5.80
N PRO A 122 14.55 1.65 5.68
CA PRO A 122 15.26 2.52 4.75
C PRO A 122 15.06 2.04 3.31
N VAL A 123 14.57 2.92 2.45
CA VAL A 123 14.59 2.74 0.99
C VAL A 123 16.04 2.77 0.49
N LYS A 124 16.41 1.76 -0.32
CA LYS A 124 17.73 1.62 -0.92
C LYS A 124 17.88 2.53 -2.14
N GLU A 125 19.13 2.75 -2.54
CA GLU A 125 19.42 3.41 -3.82
C GLU A 125 19.01 2.50 -4.98
N GLY A 126 18.39 3.10 -5.99
CA GLY A 126 17.82 2.44 -7.16
C GLY A 126 16.55 3.14 -7.61
N SER A 127 15.91 2.58 -8.64
CA SER A 127 14.74 3.16 -9.27
C SER A 127 13.44 2.55 -8.72
N LEU A 128 12.34 3.28 -8.83
CA LEU A 128 10.99 2.73 -8.67
C LEU A 128 10.48 2.27 -10.03
N PHE A 129 9.99 1.04 -10.13
CA PHE A 129 9.32 0.53 -11.32
C PHE A 129 7.86 0.21 -11.00
N TYR A 130 6.94 0.81 -11.75
CA TYR A 130 5.50 0.55 -11.67
C TYR A 130 4.91 0.26 -13.05
N PRO A 131 4.83 -1.02 -13.44
CA PRO A 131 4.10 -1.42 -14.62
C PRO A 131 2.59 -1.45 -14.37
N CYS A 132 1.82 -1.32 -15.45
CA CYS A 132 0.36 -1.27 -15.43
C CYS A 132 -0.19 -0.09 -14.61
N CYS A 133 0.57 1.01 -14.50
CA CYS A 133 0.21 2.11 -13.63
C CYS A 133 -0.98 2.94 -14.11
N GLY A 134 -1.18 3.06 -15.43
CA GLY A 134 -2.21 3.89 -16.06
C GLY A 134 -2.33 5.28 -15.42
N LEU A 135 -3.44 5.51 -14.70
CA LEU A 135 -3.76 6.76 -14.02
C LEU A 135 -3.20 6.86 -12.58
N ASP A 136 -2.68 5.77 -12.03
CA ASP A 136 -2.27 5.64 -10.63
C ASP A 136 -0.78 5.95 -10.42
N THR A 137 -0.34 7.15 -10.79
CA THR A 137 1.07 7.56 -10.60
C THR A 137 1.27 8.43 -9.36
N TYR A 138 0.20 9.03 -8.81
CA TYR A 138 0.28 9.99 -7.70
C TYR A 138 0.78 9.35 -6.40
N GLU A 139 0.18 8.23 -5.98
CA GLU A 139 0.50 7.57 -4.71
C GLU A 139 1.97 7.12 -4.63
N PRO A 140 2.53 6.37 -5.60
CA PRO A 140 3.94 5.99 -5.58
C PRO A 140 4.89 7.20 -5.65
N LEU A 141 4.54 8.25 -6.40
CA LEU A 141 5.32 9.50 -6.37
C LEU A 141 5.32 10.12 -4.98
N ALA A 142 4.14 10.30 -4.37
CA ALA A 142 4.00 10.91 -3.05
C ALA A 142 4.75 10.15 -1.96
N LEU A 143 4.80 8.81 -2.04
CA LEU A 143 5.45 7.95 -1.06
C LEU A 143 6.98 7.97 -1.13
N PHE A 144 7.54 8.10 -2.34
CA PHE A 144 8.94 7.81 -2.60
C PHE A 144 9.75 8.99 -3.14
N MET A 145 9.15 10.11 -3.55
CA MET A 145 9.88 11.23 -4.15
C MET A 145 10.93 11.90 -3.23
N ASN A 146 10.94 11.60 -1.94
CA ASN A 146 11.96 12.07 -1.01
C ASN A 146 13.15 11.09 -0.87
N SER A 147 13.08 9.91 -1.47
CA SER A 147 14.05 8.80 -1.31
C SER A 147 14.48 8.13 -2.62
N ILE A 148 13.64 8.20 -3.66
CA ILE A 148 13.92 7.65 -4.99
C ILE A 148 14.09 8.80 -5.95
N ASN A 149 15.15 8.76 -6.75
CA ASN A 149 15.49 9.83 -7.69
C ASN A 149 15.02 9.50 -9.11
N GLU A 150 14.63 8.26 -9.38
CA GLU A 150 14.30 7.75 -10.70
C GLU A 150 13.04 6.88 -10.65
N PHE A 151 12.02 7.26 -11.42
CA PHE A 151 10.71 6.61 -11.47
C PHE A 151 10.40 6.14 -12.88
N HIS A 152 9.97 4.89 -13.02
CA HIS A 152 9.58 4.27 -14.27
C HIS A 152 8.12 3.82 -14.17
N PHE A 153 7.25 4.54 -14.86
CA PHE A 153 5.84 4.22 -15.01
C PHE A 153 5.65 3.59 -16.38
N ALA A 154 5.02 2.42 -16.45
CA ALA A 154 4.79 1.74 -17.72
C ALA A 154 3.33 1.34 -17.89
N HIS A 155 2.75 1.62 -19.05
CA HIS A 155 1.39 1.25 -19.40
C HIS A 155 1.22 1.23 -20.92
N GLY A 156 0.46 0.26 -21.42
CA GLY A 156 0.28 0.07 -22.87
C GLY A 156 -0.42 1.23 -23.56
N GLU A 157 -1.26 1.97 -22.82
CA GLU A 157 -2.04 3.07 -23.34
C GLU A 157 -1.57 4.44 -22.84
N SER A 158 -2.37 5.10 -21.98
CA SER A 158 -2.09 6.41 -21.45
C SER A 158 -1.57 6.34 -20.02
N ILE A 159 -0.49 7.06 -19.75
CA ILE A 159 0.03 7.32 -18.40
C ILE A 159 -0.33 8.75 -18.04
N ILE A 160 -1.01 8.95 -16.92
CA ILE A 160 -1.33 10.27 -16.40
C ILE A 160 -0.49 10.55 -15.16
N LEU A 161 0.40 11.55 -15.26
CA LEU A 161 1.15 12.11 -14.15
C LEU A 161 0.31 13.14 -13.35
N PRO A 162 0.54 13.27 -12.03
CA PRO A 162 -0.26 14.15 -11.16
C PRO A 162 -0.09 15.63 -11.44
N THR A 163 -1.15 16.44 -11.32
CA THR A 163 -1.08 17.87 -11.60
C THR A 163 -0.02 18.58 -10.77
N LEU A 164 0.76 19.48 -11.39
CA LEU A 164 1.76 20.28 -10.68
C LEU A 164 1.30 21.75 -10.68
N GLU A 165 1.27 22.39 -9.52
CA GLU A 165 0.94 23.82 -9.42
C GLU A 165 1.92 24.71 -10.21
N CYS A 166 3.18 24.27 -10.38
CA CYS A 166 4.19 25.02 -11.12
C CYS A 166 4.05 24.92 -12.65
N GLU A 167 3.13 24.10 -13.15
CA GLU A 167 3.03 23.65 -14.54
C GLU A 167 4.29 22.90 -15.03
N VAL A 168 4.16 22.20 -16.17
CA VAL A 168 5.29 21.48 -16.81
C VAL A 168 5.78 22.28 -18.02
N LYS A 169 7.04 22.73 -18.00
CA LYS A 169 7.65 23.38 -19.16
C LYS A 169 7.77 22.40 -20.33
N LYS A 170 7.43 22.85 -21.54
CA LYS A 170 7.33 22.00 -22.75
C LYS A 170 6.31 20.86 -22.64
N GLY A 171 5.49 20.86 -21.58
CA GLY A 171 4.38 19.92 -21.41
C GLY A 171 3.21 20.24 -22.34
N THR A 172 2.28 19.30 -22.45
CA THR A 172 1.07 19.49 -23.26
C THR A 172 0.15 20.55 -22.65
N MET A 173 -0.59 21.27 -23.50
CA MET A 173 -1.56 22.28 -23.04
C MET A 173 -2.63 21.68 -22.11
N ILE A 174 -3.03 20.42 -22.34
CA ILE A 174 -3.99 19.70 -21.49
C ILE A 174 -3.42 19.50 -20.08
N ARG A 175 -2.12 19.19 -19.98
CA ARG A 175 -1.42 18.96 -18.71
C ARG A 175 -1.30 20.24 -17.87
N ASN A 176 -1.12 21.39 -18.51
CA ASN A 176 -0.94 22.69 -17.84
C ASN A 176 -2.27 23.45 -17.60
N LYS A 177 -3.35 23.18 -18.35
CA LYS A 177 -4.65 23.87 -18.23
C LYS A 177 -5.69 23.16 -17.35
N SER A 178 -5.31 22.31 -16.39
CA SER A 178 -6.32 21.61 -15.57
C SER A 178 -7.05 22.60 -14.65
N TYR A 179 -8.17 23.16 -15.12
CA TYR A 179 -8.95 24.22 -14.47
C TYR A 179 -9.69 23.77 -13.20
N ASN A 180 -9.70 22.46 -12.91
CA ASN A 180 -10.32 21.91 -11.71
C ASN A 180 -9.22 21.36 -10.80
N LYS A 181 -8.93 22.08 -9.71
CA LYS A 181 -8.12 21.57 -8.58
C LYS A 181 -8.69 20.22 -8.13
N LYS A 182 -8.07 19.12 -8.55
CA LYS A 182 -8.53 17.73 -8.34
C LYS A 182 -7.60 17.00 -7.38
N LYS A 183 -8.13 15.91 -6.82
CA LYS A 183 -7.66 14.99 -5.76
C LYS A 183 -6.20 14.47 -5.83
N ASN A 184 -5.37 14.86 -6.81
CA ASN A 184 -4.00 14.38 -7.09
C ASN A 184 -3.06 15.51 -7.54
N GLU A 185 -3.10 16.67 -6.88
CA GLU A 185 -2.21 17.82 -7.19
C GLU A 185 -0.98 17.85 -6.26
N LEU A 186 0.18 18.17 -6.82
CA LEU A 186 1.43 18.40 -6.09
C LEU A 186 1.74 19.90 -6.08
N SER A 187 1.96 20.43 -4.89
CA SER A 187 2.16 21.86 -4.67
C SER A 187 3.52 22.35 -5.15
N ILE A 188 3.60 23.63 -5.53
CA ILE A 188 4.84 24.36 -5.83
C ILE A 188 5.81 24.37 -4.63
N ASP A 189 5.28 24.18 -3.42
CA ASP A 189 6.09 24.02 -2.22
C ASP A 189 6.81 22.68 -2.12
N THR A 190 6.37 21.69 -2.88
CA THR A 190 7.06 20.41 -3.02
C THR A 190 7.87 20.38 -4.30
N ILE A 191 7.23 20.74 -5.42
CA ILE A 191 7.79 20.69 -6.77
C ILE A 191 7.77 22.11 -7.37
N PRO A 192 8.82 22.92 -7.13
CA PRO A 192 8.85 24.30 -7.62
C PRO A 192 9.05 24.41 -9.14
N PHE A 193 9.48 23.34 -9.81
CA PHE A 193 9.81 23.36 -11.23
C PHE A 193 9.76 21.97 -11.86
N ALA A 194 9.17 21.88 -13.04
CA ALA A 194 9.18 20.69 -13.88
C ALA A 194 9.41 21.01 -15.36
N ILE A 195 10.06 20.10 -16.07
CA ILE A 195 10.26 20.17 -17.52
C ILE A 195 10.08 18.79 -18.17
N GLN A 196 9.40 18.75 -19.31
CA GLN A 196 9.28 17.57 -20.15
C GLN A 196 10.33 17.58 -21.26
N MET A 197 10.87 16.40 -21.55
CA MET A 197 11.90 16.12 -22.54
C MET A 197 11.57 14.83 -23.30
N GLU A 198 12.07 14.72 -24.53
CA GLU A 198 12.04 13.46 -25.28
C GLU A 198 12.99 12.44 -24.63
N ASN A 199 12.61 11.16 -24.63
CA ASN A 199 13.46 10.06 -24.21
C ASN A 199 13.67 9.07 -25.35
N LYS A 200 14.92 8.97 -25.83
CA LYS A 200 15.29 8.06 -26.93
C LYS A 200 15.87 6.72 -26.45
N LYS A 201 16.09 6.52 -25.14
CA LYS A 201 16.78 5.34 -24.60
C LYS A 201 16.10 4.02 -24.99
N ASN A 202 14.77 3.97 -24.92
CA ASN A 202 14.02 2.77 -25.30
C ASN A 202 14.08 2.48 -26.81
N TYR A 203 14.29 3.50 -27.65
CA TYR A 203 14.51 3.30 -29.08
C TYR A 203 15.89 2.69 -29.37
N GLU A 204 16.91 3.07 -28.58
CA GLU A 204 18.24 2.43 -28.65
C GLU A 204 18.15 0.97 -28.22
N ILE A 205 17.45 0.68 -27.11
CA ILE A 205 17.18 -0.69 -26.64
C ILE A 205 16.41 -1.50 -27.69
N LEU A 206 15.41 -0.92 -28.34
CA LEU A 206 14.68 -1.62 -29.40
C LEU A 206 15.60 -2.04 -30.55
N LYS A 207 16.53 -1.18 -30.96
CA LYS A 207 17.51 -1.54 -31.99
C LYS A 207 18.43 -2.67 -31.53
N GLU A 208 18.90 -2.62 -30.30
CA GLU A 208 19.71 -3.71 -29.72
C GLU A 208 18.94 -5.04 -29.74
N LEU A 209 17.64 -5.01 -29.41
CA LEU A 209 16.77 -6.20 -29.47
C LEU A 209 16.50 -6.68 -30.91
N GLU A 210 16.29 -5.77 -31.88
CA GLU A 210 16.14 -6.15 -33.30
C GLU A 210 17.40 -6.88 -33.80
N GLU A 211 18.58 -6.39 -33.40
CA GLU A 211 19.87 -7.00 -33.72
C GLU A 211 20.06 -8.36 -33.03
N GLU A 212 19.68 -8.49 -31.76
CA GLU A 212 19.81 -9.72 -30.98
C GLU A 212 18.86 -10.83 -31.45
N TYR A 213 17.61 -10.50 -31.74
CA TYR A 213 16.56 -11.46 -32.08
C TYR A 213 16.35 -11.66 -33.60
N LEU A 214 17.05 -10.90 -34.44
CA LEU A 214 16.92 -10.93 -35.90
C LEU A 214 15.47 -10.70 -36.37
N ASP A 215 14.72 -9.87 -35.64
CA ASP A 215 13.32 -9.54 -35.92
C ASP A 215 13.14 -8.02 -36.03
N SER A 216 12.08 -7.57 -36.70
CA SER A 216 11.80 -6.14 -36.88
C SER A 216 10.61 -5.68 -36.04
N PHE A 217 10.86 -4.66 -35.21
CA PHE A 217 9.84 -3.94 -34.43
C PHE A 217 9.39 -2.65 -35.13
N ALA A 218 9.48 -2.58 -36.46
CA ALA A 218 9.14 -1.39 -37.26
C ALA A 218 7.69 -0.88 -37.08
N PHE A 219 6.81 -1.66 -36.43
CA PHE A 219 5.47 -1.24 -36.04
C PHE A 219 5.44 -0.28 -34.83
N ILE A 220 6.52 -0.19 -34.04
CA ILE A 220 6.63 0.71 -32.89
C ILE A 220 7.17 2.07 -33.35
N LYS A 221 6.40 3.15 -33.17
CA LYS A 221 6.83 4.50 -33.55
C LYS A 221 7.53 5.20 -32.40
N ILE A 222 8.45 6.14 -32.68
CA ILE A 222 9.19 6.89 -31.63
C ILE A 222 8.26 7.65 -30.67
N GLU A 223 7.17 8.23 -31.19
CA GLU A 223 6.13 8.94 -30.42
C GLU A 223 5.37 8.06 -29.42
N ASP A 224 5.46 6.75 -29.61
CA ASP A 224 4.79 5.71 -28.85
C ASP A 224 5.67 5.12 -27.74
N ILE A 225 6.89 5.60 -27.56
CA ILE A 225 7.89 4.92 -26.72
C ILE A 225 7.95 5.48 -25.30
N SER A 226 8.40 6.71 -25.11
CA SER A 226 8.62 7.22 -23.75
C SER A 226 8.72 8.73 -23.68
N THR A 227 8.19 9.31 -22.60
CA THR A 227 8.49 10.68 -22.20
C THR A 227 9.35 10.68 -20.94
N LYS A 228 10.18 11.71 -20.79
CA LYS A 228 10.95 11.97 -19.57
C LYS A 228 10.54 13.32 -19.01
N GLU A 229 10.27 13.37 -17.71
CA GLU A 229 10.15 14.62 -16.97
C GLU A 229 11.25 14.72 -15.93
N ILE A 230 11.75 15.94 -15.74
CA ILE A 230 12.68 16.27 -14.67
C ILE A 230 11.98 17.24 -13.74
N TRP A 231 11.81 16.85 -12.49
CA TRP A 231 11.19 17.67 -11.46
C TRP A 231 12.24 18.07 -10.42
N LYS A 232 12.34 19.37 -10.12
CA LYS A 232 13.08 19.84 -8.95
C LYS A 232 12.18 19.69 -7.73
N THR A 233 12.73 19.23 -6.62
CA THR A 233 12.00 19.11 -5.36
C THR A 233 12.60 20.04 -4.29
N LYS A 234 11.86 20.31 -3.22
CA LYS A 234 12.40 20.98 -2.02
C LYS A 234 13.00 20.01 -0.99
N PHE A 235 13.14 18.72 -1.30
CA PHE A 235 13.75 17.75 -0.38
C PHE A 235 15.27 17.86 -0.40
N SER A 236 15.87 18.12 0.76
CA SER A 236 17.33 18.29 0.89
C SER A 236 18.14 17.07 0.42
N LYS A 237 17.63 15.86 0.68
CA LYS A 237 18.28 14.60 0.28
C LYS A 237 17.98 14.18 -1.16
N ASN A 238 16.96 14.76 -1.80
CA ASN A 238 16.55 14.39 -3.14
C ASN A 238 16.06 15.61 -3.94
N PRO A 239 16.95 16.54 -4.28
CA PRO A 239 16.57 17.83 -4.86
C PRO A 239 16.04 17.74 -6.30
N LYS A 240 16.15 16.56 -6.93
CA LYS A 240 15.76 16.33 -8.31
C LYS A 240 15.33 14.89 -8.49
N ILE A 241 14.17 14.69 -9.11
CA ILE A 241 13.73 13.38 -9.58
C ILE A 241 13.56 13.37 -11.09
N GLU A 242 13.77 12.19 -11.67
CA GLU A 242 13.54 11.87 -13.06
C GLU A 242 12.38 10.89 -13.17
N ILE A 243 11.42 11.20 -14.04
CA ILE A 243 10.20 10.41 -14.21
C ILE A 243 10.13 10.00 -15.66
N TYR A 244 10.08 8.70 -15.89
CA TYR A 244 9.97 8.08 -17.19
C TYR A 244 8.58 7.49 -17.32
N SER A 245 7.85 7.92 -18.34
CA SER A 245 6.55 7.37 -18.71
C SER A 245 6.74 6.55 -19.97
N HIS A 246 6.79 5.23 -19.82
CA HIS A 246 6.97 4.25 -20.87
C HIS A 246 5.62 3.84 -21.45
N LYS A 247 5.39 4.29 -22.67
CA LYS A 247 4.28 3.83 -23.49
C LYS A 247 4.74 2.60 -24.27
N PHE A 248 3.78 1.77 -24.64
CA PHE A 248 4.02 0.44 -25.20
C PHE A 248 4.73 -0.50 -24.20
N GLU A 249 4.36 -1.77 -24.29
CA GLU A 249 4.63 -2.89 -23.39
C GLU A 249 5.75 -2.68 -22.36
N GLY A 250 5.38 -2.66 -21.07
CA GLY A 250 6.29 -2.33 -19.98
C GLY A 250 7.50 -3.26 -19.85
N PHE A 251 7.51 -4.43 -20.50
CA PHE A 251 8.66 -5.31 -20.54
C PHE A 251 9.90 -4.65 -21.16
N ILE A 252 9.76 -3.86 -22.24
CA ILE A 252 10.88 -3.13 -22.84
C ILE A 252 11.46 -2.12 -21.85
N SER A 253 10.59 -1.47 -21.07
CA SER A 253 11.05 -0.49 -20.07
C SER A 253 11.90 -1.12 -18.97
N LEU A 254 11.72 -2.41 -18.66
CA LEU A 254 12.54 -3.12 -17.67
C LEU A 254 14.02 -3.18 -18.10
N TYR A 255 14.32 -3.28 -19.39
CA TYR A 255 15.69 -3.24 -19.90
C TYR A 255 16.37 -1.89 -19.66
N ALA A 256 15.59 -0.81 -19.68
CA ALA A 256 16.10 0.55 -19.44
C ALA A 256 16.45 0.81 -17.98
N ILE A 257 16.01 -0.06 -17.07
CA ILE A 257 16.21 0.08 -15.62
C ILE A 257 17.40 -0.78 -15.21
N GLU A 258 18.37 -0.16 -14.55
CA GLU A 258 19.57 -0.86 -14.10
C GLU A 258 19.31 -1.61 -12.78
N ASN A 259 18.80 -0.88 -11.79
CA ASN A 259 18.60 -1.36 -10.42
C ASN A 259 17.22 -0.92 -9.90
N ILE A 260 16.44 -1.85 -9.36
CA ILE A 260 15.11 -1.61 -8.81
C ILE A 260 15.18 -1.65 -7.28
N ALA A 261 14.92 -0.50 -6.66
CA ALA A 261 14.76 -0.38 -5.21
C ALA A 261 13.32 -0.59 -4.77
N VAL A 262 12.35 -0.22 -5.62
CA VAL A 262 10.93 -0.39 -5.34
C VAL A 262 10.23 -0.95 -6.56
N PHE A 263 9.63 -2.13 -6.43
CA PHE A 263 8.70 -2.68 -7.42
C PHE A 263 7.28 -2.46 -6.91
N TYR A 264 6.51 -1.62 -7.60
CA TYR A 264 5.12 -1.31 -7.26
C TYR A 264 4.23 -1.94 -8.32
N TYR A 265 3.23 -2.73 -7.95
CA TYR A 265 2.38 -3.40 -8.93
C TYR A 265 0.96 -3.58 -8.39
N ARG A 266 -0.01 -3.20 -9.20
CA ARG A 266 -1.44 -3.35 -8.92
C ARG A 266 -2.11 -3.87 -10.19
N THR A 267 -2.94 -4.88 -10.04
CA THR A 267 -3.78 -5.48 -11.08
C THR A 267 -5.26 -5.07 -10.97
N TYR A 268 -5.69 -4.55 -9.81
CA TYR A 268 -7.10 -4.23 -9.55
C TYR A 268 -7.65 -3.01 -10.32
N GLN A 269 -8.81 -3.23 -10.99
CA GLN A 269 -9.62 -2.28 -11.75
C GLN A 269 -10.66 -1.56 -10.88
N ILE A 270 -11.07 -0.34 -11.25
CA ILE A 270 -12.18 0.37 -10.58
C ILE A 270 -13.19 0.89 -11.59
N GLY A 271 -14.39 0.28 -11.62
CA GLY A 271 -15.59 0.82 -12.27
C GLY A 271 -15.61 0.77 -13.81
N GLU A 272 -16.59 1.46 -14.41
CA GLU A 272 -16.76 1.61 -15.87
C GLU A 272 -15.65 2.47 -16.54
N ASP A 273 -14.77 3.10 -15.74
CA ASP A 273 -13.56 3.78 -16.20
C ASP A 273 -12.38 2.80 -16.14
N THR A 274 -12.29 1.93 -17.14
CA THR A 274 -11.31 0.84 -17.25
C THR A 274 -9.87 1.39 -17.21
N LEU A 275 -9.10 0.97 -16.20
CA LEU A 275 -7.66 0.80 -16.41
C LEU A 275 -7.54 -0.44 -17.30
N ASP A 276 -7.19 -0.24 -18.56
CA ASP A 276 -7.00 -1.35 -19.49
C ASP A 276 -6.01 -2.34 -18.91
N MET A 277 -6.46 -3.59 -18.76
CA MET A 277 -5.61 -4.66 -18.27
C MET A 277 -4.44 -4.77 -19.23
N SER A 278 -3.22 -4.56 -18.74
CA SER A 278 -2.09 -5.08 -19.48
C SER A 278 -2.29 -6.59 -19.57
N PRO A 279 -2.29 -7.20 -20.76
CA PRO A 279 -2.37 -8.66 -20.90
C PRO A 279 -1.11 -9.34 -20.30
N PHE A 280 -0.12 -8.56 -19.87
CA PHE A 280 1.14 -9.05 -19.36
C PHE A 280 1.10 -9.26 -17.84
N ASN A 281 1.14 -10.52 -17.44
CA ASN A 281 1.20 -10.94 -16.05
C ASN A 281 2.63 -10.80 -15.51
N TRP A 282 2.88 -9.76 -14.71
CA TRP A 282 4.19 -9.48 -14.11
C TRP A 282 4.60 -10.45 -13.00
N LEU A 283 3.69 -11.28 -12.53
CA LEU A 283 3.95 -12.37 -11.58
C LEU A 283 4.11 -13.72 -12.27
N SER A 284 4.02 -13.79 -13.59
CA SER A 284 4.41 -14.98 -14.36
C SER A 284 5.89 -15.32 -14.16
N PRO A 285 6.31 -16.59 -14.29
CA PRO A 285 7.70 -16.98 -14.02
C PRO A 285 8.75 -16.20 -14.81
N ILE A 286 8.49 -15.87 -16.07
CA ILE A 286 9.46 -15.16 -16.91
C ILE A 286 9.58 -13.71 -16.46
N ALA A 287 8.45 -13.02 -16.35
CA ALA A 287 8.41 -11.61 -15.97
C ALA A 287 8.94 -11.37 -14.56
N PHE A 288 8.48 -12.20 -13.60
CA PHE A 288 8.90 -12.06 -12.22
C PHE A 288 10.40 -12.31 -12.07
N ASN A 289 10.95 -13.32 -12.75
CA ASN A 289 12.39 -13.57 -12.71
C ASN A 289 13.22 -12.42 -13.29
N ALA A 290 12.75 -11.80 -14.38
CA ALA A 290 13.41 -10.62 -14.95
C ALA A 290 13.42 -9.45 -13.96
N ILE A 291 12.32 -9.25 -13.20
CA ILE A 291 12.28 -8.24 -12.12
C ILE A 291 13.30 -8.60 -11.02
N LEU A 292 13.33 -9.86 -10.58
CA LEU A 292 14.23 -10.31 -9.51
C LEU A 292 15.71 -10.11 -9.83
N ASP A 293 16.09 -10.18 -11.10
CA ASP A 293 17.47 -9.98 -11.54
C ASP A 293 17.88 -8.50 -11.54
N LYS A 294 16.92 -7.58 -11.43
CA LYS A 294 17.13 -6.13 -11.32
C LYS A 294 16.98 -5.59 -9.90
N LEU A 295 16.44 -6.37 -8.96
CA LEU A 295 16.25 -5.91 -7.57
C LEU A 295 17.60 -5.63 -6.89
N VAL A 296 17.64 -4.66 -5.99
CA VAL A 296 18.78 -4.45 -5.08
C VAL A 296 18.59 -5.20 -3.75
N ASP A 297 19.69 -5.43 -3.02
CA ASP A 297 19.64 -5.98 -1.67
C ASP A 297 18.93 -5.02 -0.70
N GLY A 298 17.79 -5.45 -0.16
CA GLY A 298 16.87 -4.66 0.63
C GLY A 298 15.80 -3.92 -0.19
N ALA A 299 15.56 -4.35 -1.44
CA ALA A 299 14.47 -3.83 -2.26
C ALA A 299 13.09 -4.04 -1.62
N ILE A 300 12.12 -3.24 -2.03
CA ILE A 300 10.75 -3.25 -1.52
C ILE A 300 9.81 -3.63 -2.66
N LEU A 301 8.93 -4.60 -2.42
CA LEU A 301 7.84 -4.98 -3.30
C LEU A 301 6.52 -4.51 -2.68
N ILE A 302 5.71 -3.81 -3.46
CA ILE A 302 4.39 -3.29 -3.05
C ILE A 302 3.36 -3.81 -4.05
N LEU A 303 2.49 -4.70 -3.57
CA LEU A 303 1.57 -5.48 -4.41
C LEU A 303 0.15 -5.39 -3.85
N ASP A 304 -0.89 -5.28 -4.68
CA ASP A 304 -2.28 -5.48 -4.19
C ASP A 304 -2.53 -6.92 -3.74
N GLY A 305 -1.71 -7.84 -4.25
CA GLY A 305 -1.73 -9.27 -3.95
C GLY A 305 -3.05 -9.93 -4.36
N GLU A 306 -3.59 -9.48 -5.49
CA GLU A 306 -4.55 -10.23 -6.28
C GLU A 306 -3.92 -11.51 -6.82
N ASP A 307 -4.73 -12.54 -7.04
CA ASP A 307 -4.25 -13.78 -7.65
C ASP A 307 -3.98 -13.54 -9.15
N PRO A 308 -2.74 -13.73 -9.63
CA PRO A 308 -2.41 -13.55 -11.04
C PRO A 308 -2.95 -14.65 -11.96
N GLU A 309 -3.79 -15.57 -11.46
CA GLU A 309 -4.45 -16.65 -12.23
C GLU A 309 -3.46 -17.51 -13.06
N ILE A 310 -2.25 -17.72 -12.55
CA ILE A 310 -1.18 -18.46 -13.25
C ILE A 310 -1.58 -19.91 -13.58
N GLY A 311 -2.57 -20.48 -12.88
CA GLY A 311 -3.10 -21.82 -13.13
C GLY A 311 -2.27 -22.96 -12.54
N TYR A 312 -1.13 -22.67 -11.91
CA TYR A 312 -0.29 -23.63 -11.19
C TYR A 312 0.40 -22.98 -9.98
N GLU A 313 0.95 -23.81 -9.09
CA GLU A 313 1.65 -23.33 -7.90
C GLU A 313 3.05 -22.82 -8.25
N VAL A 314 3.39 -21.64 -7.73
CA VAL A 314 4.72 -21.03 -7.86
C VAL A 314 5.30 -20.70 -6.48
N PRO A 315 6.65 -20.73 -6.33
CA PRO A 315 7.30 -20.49 -5.03
C PRO A 315 6.99 -19.14 -4.39
N TRP A 316 6.68 -18.11 -5.20
CA TRP A 316 6.35 -16.76 -4.72
C TRP A 316 4.84 -16.53 -4.58
N SER A 317 4.01 -17.59 -4.60
CA SER A 317 2.56 -17.46 -4.39
C SER A 317 2.17 -16.88 -3.02
N GLY A 318 3.11 -16.83 -2.07
CA GLY A 318 2.96 -16.09 -0.82
C GLY A 318 2.70 -14.59 -1.00
N LEU A 319 3.07 -14.00 -2.15
CA LEU A 319 2.84 -12.59 -2.45
C LEU A 319 1.36 -12.20 -2.54
N TRP A 320 0.47 -13.15 -2.88
CA TRP A 320 -0.98 -12.91 -2.99
C TRP A 320 -1.85 -13.75 -2.07
N ARG A 321 -1.40 -14.92 -1.62
CA ARG A 321 -2.25 -15.83 -0.83
C ARG A 321 -2.29 -15.44 0.66
N GLU A 322 -3.44 -14.93 1.14
CA GLU A 322 -3.70 -14.46 2.53
C GLU A 322 -3.28 -15.44 3.64
N LYS A 323 -3.29 -16.76 3.38
CA LYS A 323 -2.90 -17.78 4.36
C LYS A 323 -1.38 -17.90 4.57
N TYR A 324 -0.58 -17.21 3.75
CA TYR A 324 0.87 -17.36 3.63
C TYR A 324 1.64 -16.03 3.56
N TYR A 325 1.18 -14.97 4.24
CA TYR A 325 2.03 -13.79 4.53
C TYR A 325 3.15 -14.14 5.51
N LYS A 326 3.89 -15.19 5.17
CA LYS A 326 5.05 -15.71 5.84
C LYS A 326 6.23 -15.42 4.94
N ASP A 327 7.35 -15.16 5.58
CA ASP A 327 8.60 -15.03 4.87
C ASP A 327 8.88 -16.28 4.03
N PHE A 328 9.39 -16.08 2.83
CA PHE A 328 9.78 -17.18 1.95
C PHE A 328 11.10 -16.88 1.27
N ILE A 329 11.71 -17.92 0.71
CA ILE A 329 12.98 -17.83 0.01
C ILE A 329 12.77 -18.26 -1.42
N TYR A 330 13.26 -17.46 -2.36
CA TYR A 330 13.26 -17.80 -3.77
C TYR A 330 14.47 -17.15 -4.46
N ARG A 331 15.19 -17.91 -5.29
CA ARG A 331 16.42 -17.48 -6.01
C ARG A 331 17.41 -16.70 -5.12
N GLU A 332 17.79 -17.31 -4.00
CA GLU A 332 18.74 -16.74 -3.02
C GLU A 332 18.32 -15.37 -2.46
N LYS A 333 17.02 -15.06 -2.51
CA LYS A 333 16.44 -13.85 -1.94
C LYS A 333 15.41 -14.24 -0.88
N ARG A 334 15.47 -13.58 0.26
CA ARG A 334 14.49 -13.70 1.35
C ARG A 334 13.45 -12.60 1.17
N PHE A 335 12.20 -13.00 1.03
CA PHE A 335 11.04 -12.12 0.99
C PHE A 335 10.44 -12.11 2.38
N SER A 336 10.40 -10.94 3.00
CA SER A 336 9.86 -10.76 4.35
C SER A 336 8.62 -9.89 4.28
N TYR A 337 7.50 -10.36 4.81
CA TYR A 337 6.27 -9.56 4.83
C TYR A 337 6.39 -8.49 5.92
N ILE A 338 6.13 -7.24 5.54
CA ILE A 338 6.30 -6.08 6.43
C ILE A 338 4.96 -5.61 6.97
N GLY A 339 3.93 -5.58 6.13
CA GLY A 339 2.62 -5.06 6.49
C GLY A 339 1.82 -4.66 5.26
N GLU A 340 0.75 -3.92 5.50
CA GLU A 340 -0.20 -3.49 4.47
C GLU A 340 -0.46 -2.00 4.60
N PHE A 341 -0.70 -1.31 3.50
CA PHE A 341 -1.02 0.11 3.54
C PHE A 341 -1.92 0.58 2.40
N GLY A 342 -2.55 1.74 2.56
CA GLY A 342 -3.39 2.35 1.54
C GLY A 342 -4.88 2.05 1.75
N GLU A 343 -5.71 3.05 1.47
CA GLU A 343 -7.17 2.99 1.61
C GLU A 343 -7.90 3.34 0.32
N ARG A 344 -7.16 3.78 -0.70
CA ARG A 344 -7.74 4.45 -1.87
C ARG A 344 -8.40 3.47 -2.84
N TYR A 345 -7.81 2.29 -2.99
CA TYR A 345 -8.09 1.36 -4.08
C TYR A 345 -8.12 -0.10 -3.61
N ASP A 346 -7.20 -0.47 -2.71
CA ASP A 346 -7.31 -1.54 -1.71
C ASP A 346 -6.00 -1.51 -0.89
N LYS A 347 -5.89 -2.34 0.16
CA LYS A 347 -4.64 -2.44 0.94
C LYS A 347 -3.54 -3.09 0.10
N MET A 348 -2.43 -2.38 -0.07
CA MET A 348 -1.20 -2.87 -0.72
C MET A 348 -0.34 -3.60 0.30
N LYS A 349 0.09 -4.81 -0.03
CA LYS A 349 1.03 -5.65 0.73
C LYS A 349 2.46 -5.21 0.47
N VAL A 350 3.24 -5.09 1.53
CA VAL A 350 4.63 -4.66 1.49
C VAL A 350 5.53 -5.81 1.86
N TRP A 351 6.53 -6.04 1.00
CA TRP A 351 7.53 -7.07 1.17
C TRP A 351 8.91 -6.45 1.07
N LYS A 352 9.81 -6.87 1.95
CA LYS A 352 11.24 -6.56 1.87
C LYS A 352 11.98 -7.75 1.29
N VAL A 353 12.90 -7.48 0.37
CA VAL A 353 13.69 -8.50 -0.33
C VAL A 353 15.16 -8.34 0.01
N ASP A 354 15.69 -9.25 0.82
CA ASP A 354 17.09 -9.27 1.22
C ASP A 354 17.84 -10.40 0.51
N PHE A 355 19.07 -10.14 0.08
CA PHE A 355 19.91 -11.13 -0.59
C PHE A 355 20.52 -12.06 0.45
N ILE A 356 20.43 -13.36 0.22
CA ILE A 356 21.04 -14.36 1.07
C ILE A 356 22.50 -14.45 0.64
N LYS A 357 23.38 -13.78 1.39
CA LYS A 357 24.82 -13.93 1.22
C LYS A 357 25.21 -15.34 1.66
N ASN A 358 25.53 -16.21 0.70
CA ASN A 358 26.21 -17.45 1.01
C ASN A 358 27.52 -17.10 1.73
N LYS A 359 27.76 -17.70 2.90
CA LYS A 359 29.09 -17.64 3.53
C LYS A 359 30.04 -18.28 2.53
N ALA A 360 30.91 -17.46 1.93
CA ALA A 360 32.05 -17.92 1.15
C ALA A 360 33.00 -18.73 2.03
#